data_AF-D5U7J6-F1
#
_entry.id   AF-D5U7J6-F1
#
_cell.length_a   1.000
_cell.length_b   1.000
_cell.length_c   1.000
_cell.angle_alpha   90.00
_cell.angle_beta   90.00
_cell.angle_gamma   90.00
#
_symmetry.space_group_name_H-M   'P 1'
#
loop_
_entity.id
_entity.type
_entity.pdbx_description
1 polymer ?
#
loop_
_entity_poly.entity_id
_entity_poly.type
_entity_poly.pdbx_seq_one_letter_code
_entity_poly.pdbx_strand_id
1 'polypeptide(L)'
;MRELGISVYPFHSKMEDNKSYIDLASKYGFTRCFMCLLSVEHSKDDIMKEFSEIINYAKDRGINTTLDISPAVFKHLGISYEELDFFHKLGAWAIRLDLGYSGNEESLMTYNDYNLKIEINMSNSTSYLDTIMNYYPNRENLIGCYNFYPHAYSGLDKKLFIESMNRFKRHSIKSSAFVNAKEASFGPWPVDDGICTLEEHRNLPIEIQAMELFFLGVDAVFIANCYANEETFKKLACLDKRLITLKAKLLDNLHEIERKIILEEMHQNRADASSYFIRSSNPRVKYKGNNFKIFNPITDIKRGDILIDSSEYGTYAGELQIALKDMKNTSRTNVVGKIDEDYLFLLDYINMAQRFKITQ
;
A
#
# COMPACT_ATOMS: atom_id res chain seq x y z
N MET A 1 -1.12 -13.39 -1.34
CA MET A 1 -1.10 -12.89 0.06
C MET A 1 -0.59 -11.46 0.00
N ARG A 2 -1.14 -10.53 0.79
CA ARG A 2 -0.70 -9.12 0.79
C ARG A 2 0.56 -8.95 1.64
N GLU A 3 1.65 -8.53 1.02
CA GLU A 3 2.99 -8.45 1.60
C GLU A 3 3.37 -7.00 1.93
N LEU A 4 4.31 -6.86 2.86
CA LEU A 4 4.96 -5.61 3.17
C LEU A 4 6.46 -5.76 2.90
N GLY A 5 7.08 -4.69 2.43
CA GLY A 5 8.49 -4.65 2.15
C GLY A 5 9.17 -3.36 2.55
N ILE A 6 10.48 -3.41 2.57
CA ILE A 6 11.36 -2.26 2.81
C ILE A 6 12.29 -2.06 1.62
N SER A 7 12.72 -0.83 1.38
CA SER A 7 13.91 -0.59 0.57
C SER A 7 15.17 -0.64 1.44
N VAL A 8 16.31 -1.00 0.84
CA VAL A 8 17.64 -0.84 1.44
C VAL A 8 18.57 -0.29 0.36
N TYR A 9 19.42 0.67 0.75
CA TYR A 9 20.42 1.29 -0.12
C TYR A 9 21.82 0.99 0.44
N PRO A 10 22.41 -0.18 0.12
CA PRO A 10 23.60 -0.71 0.78
C PRO A 10 24.71 0.31 1.02
N PHE A 11 25.14 1.00 -0.05
CA PHE A 11 26.26 1.93 -0.02
C PHE A 11 25.94 3.33 0.55
N HIS A 12 24.68 3.60 0.90
CA HIS A 12 24.28 4.89 1.49
C HIS A 12 24.30 4.88 3.02
N SER A 13 24.61 3.71 3.61
CA SER A 13 24.64 3.53 5.06
C SER A 13 25.65 2.44 5.44
N LYS A 14 25.81 2.19 6.73
CA LYS A 14 26.70 1.13 7.23
C LYS A 14 26.01 -0.22 7.16
N MET A 15 26.81 -1.27 6.97
CA MET A 15 26.37 -2.66 6.99
C MET A 15 25.56 -2.99 8.26
N GLU A 16 26.03 -2.60 9.44
CA GLU A 16 25.32 -2.86 10.71
C GLU A 16 23.96 -2.16 10.78
N ASP A 17 23.83 -0.94 10.25
CA ASP A 17 22.58 -0.19 10.24
C ASP A 17 21.57 -0.83 9.27
N ASN A 18 22.04 -1.25 8.08
CA ASN A 18 21.24 -2.02 7.12
C ASN A 18 20.72 -3.33 7.74
N LYS A 19 21.59 -4.08 8.42
CA LYS A 19 21.23 -5.32 9.12
C LYS A 19 20.21 -5.08 10.23
N SER A 20 20.41 -4.05 11.05
CA SER A 20 19.49 -3.68 12.12
C SER A 20 18.10 -3.30 11.59
N TYR A 21 18.04 -2.63 10.45
CA TYR A 21 16.77 -2.31 9.78
C TYR A 21 16.06 -3.56 9.24
N ILE A 22 16.81 -4.53 8.69
CA ILE A 22 16.28 -5.82 8.24
C ILE A 22 15.76 -6.65 9.44
N ASP A 23 16.46 -6.65 10.57
CA ASP A 23 15.99 -7.28 11.82
C ASP A 23 14.65 -6.68 12.26
N LEU A 24 14.52 -5.36 12.23
CA LEU A 24 13.28 -4.67 12.58
C LEU A 24 12.15 -5.04 11.61
N ALA A 25 12.42 -5.08 10.31
CA ALA A 25 11.43 -5.48 9.31
C ALA A 25 10.95 -6.92 9.53
N SER A 26 11.87 -7.86 9.77
CA SER A 26 11.54 -9.26 10.04
C SER A 26 10.70 -9.41 11.31
N LYS A 27 11.05 -8.70 12.40
CA LYS A 27 10.28 -8.66 13.66
C LYS A 27 8.80 -8.31 13.44
N TYR A 28 8.51 -7.43 12.48
CA TYR A 28 7.16 -6.96 12.16
C TYR A 28 6.51 -7.70 10.97
N GLY A 29 7.12 -8.79 10.49
CA GLY A 29 6.54 -9.66 9.47
C GLY A 29 6.60 -9.10 8.06
N PHE A 30 7.56 -8.22 7.77
CA PHE A 30 7.86 -7.80 6.40
C PHE A 30 8.62 -8.94 5.71
N THR A 31 8.30 -9.21 4.45
CA THR A 31 8.79 -10.39 3.70
C THR A 31 9.48 -10.03 2.39
N ARG A 32 9.52 -8.75 2.04
CA ARG A 32 10.11 -8.27 0.79
C ARG A 32 11.14 -7.18 1.05
N CYS A 33 12.22 -7.18 0.28
CA CYS A 33 13.20 -6.10 0.25
C CYS A 33 13.42 -5.64 -1.19
N PHE A 34 13.48 -4.34 -1.39
CA PHE A 34 13.88 -3.71 -2.64
C PHE A 34 15.28 -3.12 -2.45
N MET A 35 16.21 -3.38 -3.37
CA MET A 35 17.53 -2.78 -3.33
C MET A 35 17.89 -2.21 -4.69
N CYS A 36 18.38 -0.98 -4.67
CA CYS A 36 18.79 -0.25 -5.86
C CYS A 36 20.27 -0.50 -6.15
N LEU A 37 20.58 -1.04 -7.34
CA LEU A 37 21.95 -1.17 -7.85
C LEU A 37 22.30 -0.03 -8.82
N LEU A 38 21.43 0.98 -8.98
CA LEU A 38 21.52 2.00 -10.04
C LEU A 38 22.67 3.01 -9.89
N SER A 39 23.20 3.22 -8.67
CA SER A 39 24.08 4.36 -8.35
C SER A 39 25.53 3.97 -8.03
N VAL A 40 25.95 2.74 -8.33
CA VAL A 40 27.16 2.17 -7.72
C VAL A 40 28.40 2.36 -8.60
N GLU A 41 29.26 3.31 -8.24
CA GLU A 41 30.60 3.52 -8.83
C GLU A 41 31.69 2.62 -8.19
N HIS A 42 31.28 1.55 -7.51
CA HIS A 42 32.19 0.61 -6.85
C HIS A 42 32.65 -0.50 -7.80
N SER A 43 33.70 -1.20 -7.39
CA SER A 43 34.20 -2.36 -8.12
C SER A 43 33.17 -3.49 -8.10
N LYS A 44 33.24 -4.38 -9.11
CA LYS A 44 32.40 -5.59 -9.17
C LYS A 44 32.54 -6.45 -7.91
N ASP A 45 33.76 -6.57 -7.38
CA ASP A 45 34.04 -7.38 -6.19
C ASP A 45 33.43 -6.77 -4.92
N ASP A 46 33.50 -5.44 -4.76
CA ASP A 46 32.89 -4.74 -3.63
C ASP A 46 31.36 -4.86 -3.68
N ILE A 47 30.77 -4.69 -4.87
CA ILE A 47 29.33 -4.91 -5.09
C ILE A 47 28.95 -6.33 -4.71
N MET A 48 29.68 -7.33 -5.20
CA MET A 48 29.39 -8.72 -4.92
C MET A 48 29.45 -9.01 -3.42
N LYS A 49 30.46 -8.49 -2.73
CA LYS A 49 30.61 -8.68 -1.28
C LYS A 49 29.48 -8.02 -0.51
N GLU A 50 29.28 -6.71 -0.70
CA GLU A 50 28.31 -5.91 0.06
C GLU A 50 26.88 -6.41 -0.15
N PHE A 51 26.46 -6.56 -1.41
CA PHE A 51 25.10 -7.00 -1.73
C PHE A 51 24.86 -8.44 -1.32
N SER A 52 25.79 -9.37 -1.58
CA SER A 52 25.62 -10.77 -1.18
C SER A 52 25.48 -10.89 0.34
N GLU A 53 26.25 -10.14 1.11
CA GLU A 53 26.14 -10.16 2.57
C GLU A 53 24.76 -9.68 3.05
N ILE A 54 24.27 -8.55 2.55
CA ILE A 54 22.96 -8.01 2.96
C ILE A 54 21.80 -8.90 2.46
N ILE A 55 21.86 -9.37 1.20
CA ILE A 55 20.82 -10.23 0.63
C ILE A 55 20.71 -11.54 1.42
N ASN A 56 21.83 -12.20 1.70
CA ASN A 56 21.80 -13.45 2.47
C ASN A 56 21.33 -13.20 3.91
N TYR A 57 21.75 -12.08 4.53
CA TYR A 57 21.26 -11.69 5.86
C TYR A 57 19.74 -11.47 5.90
N ALA A 58 19.17 -10.85 4.86
CA ALA A 58 17.72 -10.68 4.69
C ALA A 58 17.02 -12.01 4.45
N LYS A 59 17.59 -12.87 3.60
CA LYS A 59 17.06 -14.19 3.29
C LYS A 59 16.95 -15.08 4.53
N ASP A 60 17.98 -15.09 5.38
CA ASP A 60 17.98 -15.84 6.66
C ASP A 60 16.88 -15.38 7.64
N ARG A 61 16.31 -14.19 7.39
CA ARG A 61 15.21 -13.59 8.15
C ARG A 61 13.85 -13.70 7.46
N GLY A 62 13.78 -14.48 6.38
CA GLY A 62 12.56 -14.70 5.60
C GLY A 62 12.19 -13.53 4.68
N ILE A 63 13.15 -12.67 4.33
CA ILE A 63 12.93 -11.52 3.46
C ILE A 63 13.51 -11.78 2.07
N ASN A 64 12.64 -11.76 1.05
CA ASN A 64 13.02 -11.95 -0.34
C ASN A 64 13.41 -10.61 -0.99
N THR A 65 14.63 -10.56 -1.54
CA THR A 65 15.17 -9.33 -2.12
C THR A 65 15.00 -9.25 -3.64
N THR A 66 14.45 -8.13 -4.10
CA THR A 66 14.47 -7.69 -5.50
C THR A 66 15.64 -6.73 -5.72
N LEU A 67 16.45 -6.98 -6.76
CA LEU A 67 17.51 -6.07 -7.21
C LEU A 67 17.07 -5.25 -8.41
N ASP A 68 17.06 -3.93 -8.26
CA ASP A 68 16.77 -2.99 -9.34
C ASP A 68 18.02 -2.62 -10.12
N ILE A 69 17.96 -2.87 -11.42
CA ILE A 69 19.12 -2.81 -12.31
C ILE A 69 18.81 -1.97 -13.54
N SER A 70 19.75 -1.10 -13.90
CA SER A 70 19.70 -0.35 -15.16
C SER A 70 20.63 -0.97 -16.21
N PRO A 71 20.39 -0.71 -17.50
CA PRO A 71 21.31 -1.09 -18.57
C PRO A 71 22.75 -0.60 -18.38
N ALA A 72 22.94 0.54 -17.69
CA ALA A 72 24.27 1.06 -17.38
C ALA A 72 25.05 0.14 -16.44
N VAL A 73 24.35 -0.45 -15.45
CA VAL A 73 24.94 -1.41 -14.49
C VAL A 73 25.36 -2.69 -15.19
N PHE A 74 24.56 -3.21 -16.12
CA PHE A 74 24.94 -4.38 -16.93
C PHE A 74 26.27 -4.14 -17.66
N LYS A 75 26.41 -2.97 -18.31
CA LYS A 75 27.64 -2.58 -19.00
C LYS A 75 28.84 -2.44 -18.06
N HIS A 76 28.65 -1.81 -16.89
CA HIS A 76 29.70 -1.60 -15.89
C HIS A 76 30.22 -2.92 -15.31
N LEU A 77 29.31 -3.85 -15.00
CA LEU A 77 29.64 -5.15 -14.43
C LEU A 77 30.10 -6.18 -15.48
N GLY A 78 30.01 -5.81 -16.78
CA GLY A 78 30.33 -6.68 -17.90
C GLY A 78 29.45 -7.92 -17.95
N ILE A 79 28.17 -7.79 -17.61
CA ILE A 79 27.18 -8.87 -17.61
C ILE A 79 26.10 -8.59 -18.66
N SER A 80 25.62 -9.64 -19.32
CA SER A 80 24.47 -9.61 -20.22
C SER A 80 23.16 -9.91 -19.47
N TYR A 81 22.02 -9.57 -20.08
CA TYR A 81 20.70 -9.97 -19.59
C TYR A 81 20.49 -11.49 -19.61
N GLU A 82 21.29 -12.22 -20.40
CA GLU A 82 21.31 -13.69 -20.42
C GLU A 82 22.05 -14.28 -19.20
N GLU A 83 22.89 -13.49 -18.53
CA GLU A 83 23.77 -13.95 -17.46
C GLU A 83 23.12 -13.79 -16.07
N LEU A 84 21.93 -14.40 -15.92
CA LEU A 84 21.15 -14.34 -14.68
C LEU A 84 21.82 -15.07 -13.48
N ASP A 85 22.82 -15.92 -13.76
CA ASP A 85 23.66 -16.60 -12.76
C ASP A 85 24.31 -15.62 -11.79
N PHE A 86 24.69 -14.43 -12.27
CA PHE A 86 25.28 -13.40 -11.42
C PHE A 86 24.33 -13.03 -10.26
N PHE A 87 23.06 -12.76 -10.56
CA PHE A 87 22.06 -12.38 -9.55
C PHE A 87 21.68 -13.56 -8.65
N HIS A 88 21.66 -14.77 -9.21
CA HIS A 88 21.47 -15.98 -8.41
C HIS A 88 22.60 -16.16 -7.38
N LYS A 89 23.85 -15.95 -7.78
CA LYS A 89 25.03 -16.02 -6.88
C LYS A 89 25.05 -14.95 -5.80
N LEU A 90 24.48 -13.77 -6.08
CA LEU A 90 24.23 -12.76 -5.05
C LEU A 90 23.14 -13.18 -4.04
N GLY A 91 22.36 -14.20 -4.35
CA GLY A 91 21.24 -14.68 -3.54
C GLY A 91 19.93 -13.95 -3.79
N ALA A 92 19.83 -13.15 -4.86
CA ALA A 92 18.63 -12.40 -5.19
C ALA A 92 17.43 -13.33 -5.40
N TRP A 93 16.23 -12.86 -5.04
CA TRP A 93 14.99 -13.55 -5.31
C TRP A 93 14.35 -13.06 -6.62
N ALA A 94 14.52 -11.77 -6.92
CA ALA A 94 14.06 -11.16 -8.15
C ALA A 94 15.07 -10.16 -8.71
N ILE A 95 14.98 -9.92 -10.00
CA ILE A 95 15.62 -8.80 -10.69
C ILE A 95 14.56 -7.90 -11.29
N ARG A 96 14.73 -6.59 -11.16
CA ARG A 96 13.83 -5.60 -11.73
C ARG A 96 14.46 -4.91 -12.93
N LEU A 97 13.78 -4.99 -14.06
CA LEU A 97 14.18 -4.37 -15.31
C LEU A 97 13.61 -2.94 -15.35
N ASP A 98 14.46 -1.95 -15.09
CA ASP A 98 14.02 -0.55 -15.06
C ASP A 98 13.55 -0.06 -16.45
N LEU A 99 14.24 -0.51 -17.50
CA LEU A 99 13.88 -0.29 -18.90
C LEU A 99 13.46 -1.60 -19.56
N GLY A 100 12.44 -1.53 -20.40
CA GLY A 100 11.97 -2.68 -21.18
C GLY A 100 12.80 -2.95 -22.43
N TYR A 101 12.72 -4.19 -22.91
CA TYR A 101 13.31 -4.71 -24.14
C TYR A 101 12.20 -4.95 -25.19
N SER A 102 12.31 -6.01 -26.01
CA SER A 102 11.36 -6.27 -27.09
C SER A 102 10.11 -7.05 -26.66
N GLY A 103 10.06 -7.51 -25.40
CA GLY A 103 9.06 -8.41 -24.87
C GLY A 103 9.48 -9.88 -24.92
N ASN A 104 10.29 -10.26 -25.91
CA ASN A 104 10.78 -11.63 -26.06
C ASN A 104 11.90 -11.93 -25.04
N GLU A 105 12.82 -10.99 -24.81
CA GLU A 105 13.92 -11.17 -23.85
C GLU A 105 13.36 -11.39 -22.44
N GLU A 106 12.37 -10.61 -22.02
CA GLU A 106 11.71 -10.76 -20.71
C GLU A 106 11.00 -12.10 -20.62
N SER A 107 10.32 -12.52 -21.70
CA SER A 107 9.70 -13.85 -21.75
C SER A 107 10.74 -14.95 -21.55
N LEU A 108 11.85 -14.91 -22.30
CA LEU A 108 12.97 -15.86 -22.17
C LEU A 108 13.54 -15.87 -20.74
N MET A 109 13.76 -14.70 -20.13
CA MET A 109 14.28 -14.60 -18.77
C MET A 109 13.37 -15.29 -17.73
N THR A 110 12.05 -15.33 -17.94
CA THR A 110 11.14 -16.00 -17.00
C THR A 110 11.30 -17.53 -16.95
N TYR A 111 11.97 -18.13 -17.94
CA TYR A 111 12.28 -19.55 -17.99
C TYR A 111 13.67 -19.91 -17.42
N ASN A 112 14.32 -18.98 -16.71
CA ASN A 112 15.63 -19.21 -16.11
C ASN A 112 15.66 -20.41 -15.14
N ASP A 113 16.81 -21.09 -15.08
CA ASP A 113 17.03 -22.29 -14.27
C ASP A 113 17.08 -22.03 -12.75
N TYR A 114 17.13 -20.76 -12.34
CA TYR A 114 17.31 -20.34 -10.94
C TYR A 114 16.00 -20.03 -10.22
N ASN A 115 14.86 -20.08 -10.93
CA ASN A 115 13.55 -19.63 -10.45
C ASN A 115 13.55 -18.17 -9.96
N LEU A 116 14.44 -17.34 -10.53
CA LEU A 116 14.46 -15.90 -10.30
C LEU A 116 13.20 -15.26 -10.86
N LYS A 117 12.60 -14.34 -10.10
CA LYS A 117 11.49 -13.53 -10.60
C LYS A 117 12.02 -12.38 -11.45
N ILE A 118 11.35 -12.15 -12.56
CA ILE A 118 11.58 -11.04 -13.47
C ILE A 118 10.51 -9.99 -13.16
N GLU A 119 10.93 -8.89 -12.56
CA GLU A 119 10.08 -7.77 -12.19
C GLU A 119 10.13 -6.71 -13.28
N ILE A 120 8.99 -6.38 -13.87
CA ILE A 120 8.88 -5.35 -14.91
C ILE A 120 8.25 -4.08 -14.38
N ASN A 121 8.59 -2.95 -15.01
CA ASN A 121 8.03 -1.66 -14.67
C ASN A 121 6.52 -1.59 -14.96
N MET A 122 5.73 -1.23 -13.94
CA MET A 122 4.27 -1.04 -14.04
C MET A 122 3.85 0.41 -14.28
N SER A 123 4.75 1.39 -14.19
CA SER A 123 4.37 2.81 -14.24
C SER A 123 3.96 3.31 -15.60
N ASN A 124 4.21 2.56 -16.67
CA ASN A 124 3.78 2.93 -18.02
C ASN A 124 2.41 2.32 -18.36
N SER A 125 1.62 3.02 -19.17
CA SER A 125 0.33 2.55 -19.69
C SER A 125 0.45 2.03 -21.14
N THR A 126 1.66 1.67 -21.58
CA THR A 126 1.91 1.14 -22.93
C THR A 126 1.52 -0.34 -23.02
N SER A 127 1.47 -0.88 -24.24
CA SER A 127 1.18 -2.31 -24.48
C SER A 127 2.31 -3.26 -24.09
N TYR A 128 3.31 -2.80 -23.32
CA TYR A 128 4.53 -3.54 -23.04
C TYR A 128 4.28 -4.91 -22.39
N LEU A 129 3.45 -4.98 -21.34
CA LEU A 129 3.05 -6.26 -20.76
C LEU A 129 2.35 -7.16 -21.79
N ASP A 130 1.44 -6.62 -22.60
CA ASP A 130 0.72 -7.42 -23.60
C ASP A 130 1.69 -7.96 -24.67
N THR A 131 2.72 -7.20 -25.05
CA THR A 131 3.81 -7.66 -25.91
C THR A 131 4.57 -8.82 -25.29
N ILE A 132 4.96 -8.74 -24.01
CA ILE A 132 5.62 -9.86 -23.30
C ILE A 132 4.70 -11.09 -23.33
N MET A 133 3.42 -10.92 -23.00
CA MET A 133 2.44 -12.02 -22.94
C MET A 133 2.26 -12.73 -24.29
N ASN A 134 2.41 -12.03 -25.42
CA ASN A 134 2.37 -12.64 -26.76
C ASN A 134 3.53 -13.61 -27.02
N TYR A 135 4.63 -13.50 -26.27
CA TYR A 135 5.76 -14.43 -26.29
C TYR A 135 5.65 -15.54 -25.24
N TYR A 136 4.48 -15.73 -24.62
CA TYR A 136 4.19 -16.82 -23.68
C TYR A 136 5.20 -16.96 -22.52
N PRO A 137 5.36 -15.94 -21.67
CA PRO A 137 6.27 -16.00 -20.54
C PRO A 137 5.80 -17.03 -19.51
N ASN A 138 6.73 -17.54 -18.70
CA ASN A 138 6.39 -18.21 -17.46
C ASN A 138 5.88 -17.17 -16.44
N ARG A 139 4.55 -17.04 -16.36
CA ARG A 139 3.85 -16.05 -15.51
C ARG A 139 4.16 -16.19 -14.02
N GLU A 140 4.52 -17.38 -13.55
CA GLU A 140 4.90 -17.58 -12.13
C GLU A 140 6.22 -16.87 -11.79
N ASN A 141 7.05 -16.60 -12.79
CA ASN A 141 8.30 -15.87 -12.68
C ASN A 141 8.18 -14.42 -13.15
N LEU A 142 7.00 -13.95 -13.57
CA LEU A 142 6.80 -12.56 -13.96
C LEU A 142 6.04 -11.82 -12.85
N ILE A 143 6.62 -10.72 -12.37
CA ILE A 143 5.99 -9.81 -11.40
C ILE A 143 6.10 -8.36 -11.90
N GLY A 144 5.32 -7.46 -11.33
CA GLY A 144 5.34 -6.05 -11.67
C GLY A 144 5.62 -5.18 -10.45
N CYS A 145 6.32 -4.07 -10.66
CA CYS A 145 6.54 -3.06 -9.64
C CYS A 145 6.47 -1.66 -10.24
N TYR A 146 5.68 -0.78 -9.62
CA TYR A 146 5.63 0.63 -10.00
C TYR A 146 6.97 1.31 -9.68
N ASN A 147 7.30 2.37 -10.42
CA ASN A 147 8.32 3.33 -9.97
C ASN A 147 7.90 4.01 -8.66
N PHE A 148 8.90 4.59 -8.00
CA PHE A 148 8.72 5.67 -7.04
C PHE A 148 9.32 6.97 -7.60
N TYR A 149 8.94 8.09 -7.00
CA TYR A 149 9.19 9.42 -7.56
C TYR A 149 9.74 10.38 -6.49
N PRO A 150 11.07 10.54 -6.39
CA PRO A 150 11.70 11.37 -5.37
C PRO A 150 11.45 12.88 -5.54
N HIS A 151 11.25 13.35 -6.78
CA HIS A 151 10.97 14.75 -7.08
C HIS A 151 9.49 15.07 -6.85
N ALA A 152 9.20 16.16 -6.11
CA ALA A 152 7.83 16.59 -5.86
C ALA A 152 7.02 16.77 -7.16
N TYR A 153 5.73 16.46 -7.11
CA TYR A 153 4.80 16.59 -8.24
C TYR A 153 5.12 15.71 -9.46
N SER A 154 6.03 14.74 -9.33
CA SER A 154 6.35 13.79 -10.40
C SER A 154 5.79 12.39 -10.17
N GLY A 155 5.14 12.16 -9.03
CA GLY A 155 4.44 10.93 -8.70
C GLY A 155 3.34 10.60 -9.71
N LEU A 156 2.99 9.32 -9.79
CA LEU A 156 2.02 8.84 -10.76
C LEU A 156 0.61 9.35 -10.44
N ASP A 157 -0.10 9.78 -11.48
CA ASP A 157 -1.52 10.10 -11.42
C ASP A 157 -2.35 8.85 -11.12
N LYS A 158 -3.38 9.00 -10.28
CA LYS A 158 -4.22 7.90 -9.81
C LYS A 158 -4.99 7.19 -10.93
N LYS A 159 -5.42 7.90 -11.97
CA LYS A 159 -6.11 7.29 -13.10
C LYS A 159 -5.15 6.39 -13.88
N LEU A 160 -3.95 6.88 -14.19
CA LEU A 160 -2.91 6.09 -14.86
C LEU A 160 -2.49 4.87 -14.02
N PHE A 161 -2.39 5.04 -12.70
CA PHE A 161 -2.13 3.93 -11.78
C PHE A 161 -3.19 2.83 -11.92
N ILE A 162 -4.48 3.18 -11.84
CA ILE A 162 -5.59 2.22 -11.92
C ILE A 162 -5.63 1.52 -13.29
N GLU A 163 -5.41 2.27 -14.38
CA GLU A 163 -5.35 1.70 -15.74
C GLU A 163 -4.24 0.66 -15.87
N SER A 164 -3.05 0.95 -15.36
CA SER A 164 -1.94 -0.01 -15.34
C SER A 164 -2.23 -1.22 -14.44
N MET A 165 -2.75 -0.99 -13.23
CA MET A 165 -3.08 -2.06 -12.28
C MET A 165 -4.09 -3.04 -12.89
N ASN A 166 -5.12 -2.52 -13.57
CA ASN A 166 -6.11 -3.36 -14.24
C ASN A 166 -5.48 -4.22 -15.35
N ARG A 167 -4.50 -3.72 -16.10
CA ARG A 167 -3.77 -4.49 -17.13
C ARG A 167 -3.02 -5.66 -16.52
N PHE A 168 -2.26 -5.41 -15.45
CA PHE A 168 -1.50 -6.46 -14.75
C PHE A 168 -2.42 -7.49 -14.09
N LYS A 169 -3.54 -7.05 -13.49
CA LYS A 169 -4.54 -7.95 -12.90
C LYS A 169 -5.19 -8.88 -13.91
N ARG A 170 -5.49 -8.40 -15.14
CA ARG A 170 -6.06 -9.26 -16.21
C ARG A 170 -5.19 -10.49 -16.49
N HIS A 171 -3.87 -10.31 -16.36
CA HIS A 171 -2.87 -11.37 -16.52
C HIS A 171 -2.41 -11.96 -15.20
N SER A 172 -3.14 -11.73 -14.10
CA SER A 172 -2.84 -12.23 -12.73
C SER A 172 -1.38 -12.05 -12.31
N ILE A 173 -0.72 -10.99 -12.80
CA ILE A 173 0.66 -10.68 -12.46
C ILE A 173 0.67 -9.95 -11.12
N LYS A 174 1.48 -10.44 -10.18
CA LYS A 174 1.61 -9.83 -8.86
C LYS A 174 2.18 -8.42 -8.99
N SER A 175 1.66 -7.49 -8.21
CA SER A 175 2.08 -6.09 -8.27
C SER A 175 2.68 -5.57 -6.98
N SER A 176 3.58 -4.60 -7.12
CA SER A 176 4.16 -3.90 -5.99
C SER A 176 4.20 -2.39 -6.21
N ALA A 177 4.10 -1.61 -5.13
CA ALA A 177 4.17 -0.15 -5.16
C ALA A 177 4.80 0.41 -3.89
N PHE A 178 5.12 1.69 -3.90
CA PHE A 178 5.95 2.35 -2.89
C PHE A 178 5.19 3.42 -2.10
N VAL A 179 5.46 3.45 -0.80
CA VAL A 179 4.99 4.46 0.16
C VAL A 179 6.17 5.18 0.82
N ASN A 180 5.92 6.41 1.25
CA ASN A 180 6.90 7.28 1.88
C ASN A 180 6.79 7.23 3.41
N ALA A 181 7.88 6.94 4.11
CA ALA A 181 8.00 7.15 5.55
C ALA A 181 8.54 8.57 5.79
N LYS A 182 7.78 9.44 6.45
CA LYS A 182 8.13 10.87 6.58
C LYS A 182 9.38 11.11 7.44
N GLU A 183 9.64 10.22 8.38
CA GLU A 183 10.78 10.29 9.30
C GLU A 183 12.08 9.72 8.71
N ALA A 184 11.99 8.97 7.61
CA ALA A 184 13.14 8.43 6.92
C ALA A 184 13.90 9.56 6.21
N SER A 185 15.22 9.39 6.07
CA SER A 185 16.14 10.48 5.77
C SER A 185 16.82 10.39 4.40
N PHE A 186 16.79 9.24 3.74
CA PHE A 186 17.42 9.08 2.42
C PHE A 186 16.76 8.03 1.54
N GLY A 187 16.94 8.23 0.23
CA GLY A 187 16.59 7.28 -0.82
C GLY A 187 17.80 6.85 -1.66
N PRO A 188 17.56 6.44 -2.92
CA PRO A 188 18.61 6.07 -3.86
C PRO A 188 19.31 7.29 -4.49
N TRP A 189 18.74 8.48 -4.36
CA TRP A 189 19.25 9.71 -4.99
C TRP A 189 19.35 10.84 -3.95
N PRO A 190 20.14 11.89 -4.21
CA PRO A 190 20.25 13.04 -3.30
C PRO A 190 18.95 13.84 -3.13
N VAL A 191 18.06 13.80 -4.12
CA VAL A 191 16.74 14.45 -4.07
C VAL A 191 15.77 13.50 -3.37
N ASP A 192 15.12 14.00 -2.32
CA ASP A 192 14.10 13.28 -1.54
C ASP A 192 13.04 14.28 -1.03
N ASP A 193 12.05 14.57 -1.88
CA ASP A 193 10.86 15.33 -1.49
C ASP A 193 9.74 14.39 -0.98
N GLY A 194 10.12 13.22 -0.45
CA GLY A 194 9.24 12.09 -0.15
C GLY A 194 9.17 11.10 -1.31
N ILE A 195 9.40 9.81 -1.04
CA ILE A 195 9.55 8.80 -2.10
C ILE A 195 8.33 7.88 -2.12
N CYS A 196 7.42 8.10 -3.07
CA CYS A 196 6.19 7.32 -3.20
C CYS A 196 5.84 7.05 -4.67
N THR A 197 4.95 6.09 -4.93
CA THR A 197 4.43 5.81 -6.27
C THR A 197 3.36 6.82 -6.68
N LEU A 198 2.31 7.01 -5.87
CA LEU A 198 1.22 7.95 -6.15
C LEU A 198 1.59 9.33 -5.61
N GLU A 199 1.39 10.39 -6.40
CA GLU A 199 1.72 11.75 -5.95
C GLU A 199 0.91 12.17 -4.72
N GLU A 200 -0.37 11.80 -4.67
CA GLU A 200 -1.26 12.09 -3.54
C GLU A 200 -0.79 11.47 -2.21
N HIS A 201 0.11 10.49 -2.24
CA HIS A 201 0.61 9.79 -1.04
C HIS A 201 1.74 10.52 -0.33
N ARG A 202 2.46 11.41 -1.02
CA ARG A 202 3.72 12.02 -0.57
C ARG A 202 3.66 12.54 0.87
N ASN A 203 2.54 13.18 1.22
CA ASN A 203 2.32 13.82 2.50
C ASN A 203 1.27 13.13 3.38
N LEU A 204 0.77 11.96 3.01
CA LEU A 204 -0.20 11.23 3.83
C LEU A 204 0.48 10.39 4.92
N PRO A 205 -0.20 10.10 6.04
CA PRO A 205 0.21 9.06 6.98
C PRO A 205 0.45 7.71 6.26
N ILE A 206 1.51 7.00 6.63
CA ILE A 206 1.97 5.81 5.89
C ILE A 206 0.94 4.68 5.85
N GLU A 207 0.15 4.53 6.92
CA GLU A 207 -0.94 3.56 7.00
C GLU A 207 -2.05 3.85 5.98
N ILE A 208 -2.32 5.13 5.68
CA ILE A 208 -3.31 5.53 4.68
C ILE A 208 -2.79 5.22 3.28
N GLN A 209 -1.52 5.56 3.00
CA GLN A 209 -0.86 5.26 1.74
C GLN A 209 -0.94 3.75 1.45
N ALA A 210 -0.51 2.92 2.40
CA ALA A 210 -0.49 1.46 2.25
C ALA A 210 -1.91 0.89 2.12
N MET A 211 -2.86 1.36 2.94
CA MET A 211 -4.26 0.91 2.88
C MET A 211 -4.88 1.18 1.52
N GLU A 212 -4.66 2.36 0.95
CA GLU A 212 -5.16 2.68 -0.39
C GLU A 212 -4.53 1.78 -1.45
N LEU A 213 -3.21 1.57 -1.44
CA LEU A 213 -2.55 0.67 -2.40
C LEU A 213 -3.11 -0.75 -2.32
N PHE A 214 -3.26 -1.30 -1.11
CA PHE A 214 -3.87 -2.61 -0.94
C PHE A 214 -5.32 -2.64 -1.41
N PHE A 215 -6.10 -1.57 -1.17
CA PHE A 215 -7.48 -1.47 -1.65
C PHE A 215 -7.55 -1.45 -3.18
N LEU A 216 -6.67 -0.68 -3.83
CA LEU A 216 -6.50 -0.65 -5.29
C LEU A 216 -5.97 -1.98 -5.85
N GLY A 217 -5.53 -2.89 -4.97
CA GLY A 217 -5.19 -4.28 -5.25
C GLY A 217 -3.73 -4.49 -5.61
N VAL A 218 -2.85 -3.66 -5.04
CA VAL A 218 -1.41 -3.96 -4.95
C VAL A 218 -1.20 -5.17 -4.05
N ASP A 219 -0.31 -6.09 -4.45
CA ASP A 219 0.01 -7.28 -3.68
C ASP A 219 1.10 -7.03 -2.62
N ALA A 220 2.13 -6.23 -2.94
CA ALA A 220 3.21 -5.88 -2.02
C ALA A 220 3.42 -4.36 -1.92
N VAL A 221 3.44 -3.82 -0.70
CA VAL A 221 3.70 -2.40 -0.46
C VAL A 221 5.08 -2.24 0.18
N PHE A 222 5.94 -1.45 -0.45
CA PHE A 222 7.30 -1.18 -0.01
C PHE A 222 7.40 0.21 0.64
N ILE A 223 8.09 0.31 1.78
CA ILE A 223 8.59 1.60 2.26
C ILE A 223 9.79 1.98 1.39
N ALA A 224 9.70 3.09 0.68
CA ALA A 224 10.67 3.43 -0.35
C ALA A 224 11.96 4.03 0.23
N ASN A 225 11.88 4.87 1.25
CA ASN A 225 13.02 5.56 1.84
C ASN A 225 13.49 4.89 3.15
N CYS A 226 14.70 5.22 3.57
CA CYS A 226 15.38 4.65 4.72
C CYS A 226 15.77 5.71 5.74
N TYR A 227 15.73 5.44 7.05
CA TYR A 227 15.12 4.27 7.70
C TYR A 227 13.79 4.66 8.32
N ALA A 228 12.75 3.86 8.09
CA ALA A 228 11.52 3.98 8.87
C ALA A 228 11.74 3.56 10.33
N ASN A 229 11.00 4.17 11.25
CA ASN A 229 11.11 3.84 12.67
C ASN A 229 10.16 2.71 13.09
N GLU A 230 10.32 2.19 14.32
CA GLU A 230 9.49 1.10 14.84
C GLU A 230 7.98 1.44 14.92
N GLU A 231 7.61 2.70 15.07
CA GLU A 231 6.20 3.14 15.06
C GLU A 231 5.59 2.90 13.67
N THR A 232 6.32 3.26 12.60
CA THR A 232 5.93 2.99 11.22
C THR A 232 5.75 1.50 10.96
N PHE A 233 6.70 0.66 11.40
CA PHE A 233 6.57 -0.79 11.27
C PHE A 233 5.33 -1.32 12.01
N LYS A 234 5.06 -0.86 13.23
CA LYS A 234 3.84 -1.23 13.99
C LYS A 234 2.57 -0.86 13.23
N LYS A 235 2.48 0.37 12.72
CA LYS A 235 1.30 0.85 11.98
C LYS A 235 1.00 -0.03 10.77
N LEU A 236 2.02 -0.33 9.97
CA LEU A 236 1.87 -1.16 8.78
C LEU A 236 1.59 -2.63 9.11
N ALA A 237 2.26 -3.19 10.13
CA ALA A 237 2.04 -4.58 10.54
C ALA A 237 0.63 -4.83 11.09
N CYS A 238 0.08 -3.86 11.83
CA CYS A 238 -1.26 -3.94 12.41
C CYS A 238 -2.38 -3.57 11.44
N LEU A 239 -2.06 -3.06 10.24
CA LEU A 239 -3.05 -2.67 9.24
C LEU A 239 -3.89 -3.88 8.78
N ASP A 240 -5.22 -3.75 8.77
CA ASP A 240 -6.05 -4.76 8.10
C ASP A 240 -5.86 -4.66 6.59
N LYS A 241 -4.99 -5.55 6.10
CA LYS A 241 -4.70 -5.85 4.70
C LYS A 241 -5.90 -5.73 3.77
N ARG A 242 -7.13 -6.04 4.18
CA ARG A 242 -8.23 -6.48 3.30
C ARG A 242 -9.33 -5.46 3.05
N LEU A 243 -9.43 -4.42 3.87
CA LEU A 243 -10.56 -3.49 3.87
C LEU A 243 -10.15 -2.08 4.30
N ILE A 244 -11.01 -1.10 4.02
CA ILE A 244 -10.83 0.27 4.50
C ILE A 244 -11.16 0.34 5.99
N THR A 245 -10.22 0.86 6.77
CA THR A 245 -10.39 1.20 8.18
C THR A 245 -10.26 2.71 8.31
N LEU A 246 -11.33 3.36 8.76
CA LEU A 246 -11.38 4.82 8.89
C LEU A 246 -11.04 5.21 10.33
N LYS A 247 -10.05 6.08 10.51
CA LYS A 247 -9.81 6.68 11.81
C LYS A 247 -10.79 7.84 12.05
N ALA A 248 -11.29 7.96 13.27
CA ALA A 248 -12.29 8.94 13.62
C ALA A 248 -12.10 9.53 15.02
N LYS A 249 -12.32 10.85 15.11
CA LYS A 249 -12.47 11.54 16.39
C LYS A 249 -13.91 11.42 16.87
N LEU A 250 -14.10 10.65 17.94
CA LEU A 250 -15.40 10.46 18.58
C LEU A 250 -15.67 11.54 19.64
N LEU A 251 -16.94 11.77 19.96
CA LEU A 251 -17.30 12.63 21.10
C LEU A 251 -16.89 12.00 22.43
N ASP A 252 -16.41 12.80 23.37
CA ASP A 252 -15.93 12.31 24.67
C ASP A 252 -17.05 11.65 25.50
N ASN A 253 -18.27 12.21 25.42
CA ASN A 253 -19.42 11.79 26.21
C ASN A 253 -20.36 10.82 25.46
N LEU A 254 -19.82 9.98 24.57
CA LEU A 254 -20.63 8.94 23.93
C LEU A 254 -21.13 7.92 24.94
N HIS A 255 -22.40 7.53 24.83
CA HIS A 255 -22.86 6.38 25.59
C HIS A 255 -22.21 5.09 25.06
N GLU A 256 -22.15 4.09 25.93
CA GLU A 256 -21.44 2.83 25.67
C GLU A 256 -21.95 2.14 24.40
N ILE A 257 -23.25 2.18 24.12
CA ILE A 257 -23.83 1.48 22.97
C ILE A 257 -23.45 2.13 21.65
N GLU A 258 -23.47 3.46 21.52
CA GLU A 258 -23.00 4.17 20.34
C GLU A 258 -21.50 3.89 20.12
N ARG A 259 -20.69 3.90 21.18
CA ARG A 259 -19.26 3.55 21.08
C ARG A 259 -19.05 2.12 20.57
N LYS A 260 -19.80 1.13 21.09
CA LYS A 260 -19.75 -0.27 20.63
C LYS A 260 -20.14 -0.40 19.16
N ILE A 261 -21.24 0.26 18.76
CA ILE A 261 -21.69 0.27 17.36
C ILE A 261 -20.58 0.77 16.44
N ILE A 262 -19.87 1.83 16.81
CA ILE A 262 -18.84 2.45 15.96
C ILE A 262 -17.57 1.59 15.89
N LEU A 263 -17.07 1.09 17.03
CA LEU A 263 -15.71 0.55 17.11
C LEU A 263 -15.64 -0.99 17.06
N GLU A 264 -16.72 -1.70 17.40
CA GLU A 264 -16.70 -3.17 17.51
C GLU A 264 -17.41 -3.87 16.35
N GLU A 265 -18.20 -3.14 15.56
CA GLU A 265 -18.93 -3.72 14.43
C GLU A 265 -18.09 -3.82 13.15
N MET A 266 -18.30 -4.91 12.41
CA MET A 266 -17.90 -4.98 11.00
C MET A 266 -19.00 -4.31 10.18
N HIS A 267 -18.79 -3.05 9.80
CA HIS A 267 -19.76 -2.33 9.01
C HIS A 267 -19.81 -2.82 7.56
N GLN A 268 -20.97 -2.66 6.95
CA GLN A 268 -21.20 -2.90 5.55
C GLN A 268 -22.12 -1.80 5.03
N ASN A 269 -21.71 -1.13 3.94
CA ASN A 269 -22.60 -0.21 3.25
C ASN A 269 -23.76 -0.99 2.63
N ARG A 270 -24.95 -0.40 2.61
CA ARG A 270 -26.11 -1.04 1.97
C ARG A 270 -25.89 -1.24 0.47
N ALA A 271 -26.61 -2.22 -0.10
CA ALA A 271 -26.62 -2.46 -1.54
C ALA A 271 -27.36 -1.34 -2.31
N ASP A 272 -28.41 -0.79 -1.71
CA ASP A 272 -29.13 0.41 -2.14
C ASP A 272 -28.45 1.67 -1.55
N ALA A 273 -27.22 1.93 -2.00
CA ALA A 273 -26.39 3.03 -1.50
C ALA A 273 -27.00 4.42 -1.79
N SER A 274 -26.92 5.32 -0.82
CA SER A 274 -27.31 6.72 -0.96
C SER A 274 -26.12 7.56 -1.45
N SER A 275 -26.39 8.60 -2.23
CA SER A 275 -25.37 9.59 -2.61
C SER A 275 -25.05 10.60 -1.50
N TYR A 276 -25.79 10.58 -0.39
CA TYR A 276 -25.63 11.50 0.75
C TYR A 276 -24.88 10.89 1.92
N PHE A 277 -24.97 9.58 2.13
CA PHE A 277 -24.28 8.92 3.25
C PHE A 277 -24.13 7.42 3.02
N ILE A 278 -23.06 6.87 3.58
CA ILE A 278 -22.84 5.43 3.76
C ILE A 278 -23.77 4.94 4.86
N ARG A 279 -24.41 3.79 4.69
CA ARG A 279 -25.39 3.25 5.64
C ARG A 279 -24.99 1.88 6.15
N SER A 280 -24.82 1.76 7.46
CA SER A 280 -24.64 0.48 8.16
C SER A 280 -25.90 0.12 8.93
N SER A 281 -26.78 -0.67 8.32
CA SER A 281 -28.08 -1.04 8.92
C SER A 281 -28.03 -2.21 9.90
N ASN A 282 -27.00 -3.07 9.88
CA ASN A 282 -26.95 -4.25 10.76
C ASN A 282 -26.98 -3.89 12.26
N PRO A 283 -26.30 -2.83 12.73
CA PRO A 283 -26.38 -2.40 14.13
C PRO A 283 -27.82 -2.19 14.62
N ARG A 284 -28.71 -1.57 13.84
CA ARG A 284 -30.12 -1.33 14.24
C ARG A 284 -30.88 -2.62 14.57
N VAL A 285 -30.51 -3.74 13.91
CA VAL A 285 -31.12 -5.06 14.15
C VAL A 285 -30.51 -5.70 15.38
N LYS A 286 -29.18 -5.70 15.49
CA LYS A 286 -28.43 -6.30 16.60
C LYS A 286 -28.74 -5.63 17.94
N TYR A 287 -28.87 -4.30 17.94
CA TYR A 287 -29.09 -3.49 19.13
C TYR A 287 -30.55 -3.06 19.30
N LYS A 288 -31.48 -3.73 18.61
CA LYS A 288 -32.92 -3.46 18.73
C LYS A 288 -33.38 -3.58 20.20
N GLY A 289 -34.22 -2.64 20.63
CA GLY A 289 -34.74 -2.59 22.00
C GLY A 289 -33.94 -1.70 22.94
N ASN A 290 -32.76 -1.25 22.55
CA ASN A 290 -32.04 -0.18 23.25
C ASN A 290 -32.66 1.18 22.96
N ASN A 291 -32.51 2.11 23.91
CA ASN A 291 -32.94 3.49 23.77
C ASN A 291 -31.76 4.37 23.31
N PHE A 292 -31.83 4.86 22.06
CA PHE A 292 -30.89 5.80 21.50
C PHE A 292 -31.40 7.21 21.75
N LYS A 293 -31.01 7.79 22.88
CA LYS A 293 -31.44 9.15 23.27
C LYS A 293 -30.86 10.18 22.30
N ILE A 294 -31.58 11.27 22.09
CA ILE A 294 -31.03 12.45 21.43
C ILE A 294 -30.14 13.20 22.43
N PHE A 295 -28.90 13.48 22.05
CA PHE A 295 -27.95 14.22 22.86
C PHE A 295 -27.06 15.18 22.05
N ASN A 296 -26.85 14.92 20.75
CA ASN A 296 -26.09 15.82 19.88
C ASN A 296 -26.70 15.97 18.48
N PRO A 297 -27.91 16.55 18.35
CA PRO A 297 -28.60 16.72 17.08
C PRO A 297 -28.13 17.98 16.33
N ILE A 298 -26.86 18.02 15.93
CA ILE A 298 -26.28 19.16 15.17
C ILE A 298 -27.11 19.40 13.90
N THR A 299 -27.52 20.65 13.67
CA THR A 299 -28.36 21.04 12.53
C THR A 299 -27.66 20.85 11.18
N ASP A 300 -26.38 21.23 11.10
CA ASP A 300 -25.57 21.17 9.90
C ASP A 300 -24.65 19.97 9.93
N ILE A 301 -25.02 18.92 9.19
CA ILE A 301 -24.20 17.73 9.01
C ILE A 301 -23.22 18.00 7.88
N LYS A 302 -21.95 17.67 8.11
CA LYS A 302 -20.84 17.83 7.18
C LYS A 302 -20.34 16.48 6.69
N ARG A 303 -19.73 16.46 5.50
CA ARG A 303 -19.02 15.28 5.02
C ARG A 303 -18.03 14.76 6.08
N GLY A 304 -18.05 13.46 6.31
CA GLY A 304 -17.23 12.79 7.31
C GLY A 304 -17.87 12.70 8.70
N ASP A 305 -18.98 13.37 8.96
CA ASP A 305 -19.69 13.20 10.23
C ASP A 305 -20.22 11.76 10.34
N ILE A 306 -19.95 11.14 11.50
CA ILE A 306 -20.52 9.85 11.88
C ILE A 306 -21.84 10.12 12.59
N LEU A 307 -22.88 9.43 12.16
CA LEU A 307 -24.24 9.64 12.62
C LEU A 307 -24.81 8.35 13.19
N ILE A 308 -25.62 8.46 14.24
CA ILE A 308 -26.47 7.38 14.72
C ILE A 308 -27.90 7.90 14.89
N ASP A 309 -28.85 7.23 14.23
CA ASP A 309 -30.26 7.57 14.32
C ASP A 309 -30.81 7.28 15.73
N SER A 310 -31.50 8.26 16.31
CA SER A 310 -32.10 8.12 17.63
C SER A 310 -33.37 7.25 17.61
N SER A 311 -33.90 6.95 18.80
CA SER A 311 -35.18 6.27 18.95
C SER A 311 -36.37 7.03 18.35
N GLU A 312 -36.26 8.34 18.10
CA GLU A 312 -37.31 9.12 17.43
C GLU A 312 -37.48 8.79 15.93
N TYR A 313 -36.50 8.09 15.34
CA TYR A 313 -36.60 7.56 13.98
C TYR A 313 -37.28 6.17 13.91
N GLY A 314 -37.74 5.62 15.05
CA GLY A 314 -38.46 4.36 15.11
C GLY A 314 -37.63 3.19 14.57
N THR A 315 -38.02 2.63 13.42
CA THR A 315 -37.35 1.45 12.85
C THR A 315 -35.91 1.67 12.36
N TYR A 316 -35.45 2.93 12.30
CA TYR A 316 -34.05 3.24 11.98
C TYR A 316 -33.17 3.45 13.21
N ALA A 317 -33.74 3.45 14.43
CA ALA A 317 -32.98 3.68 15.66
C ALA A 317 -31.76 2.75 15.78
N GLY A 318 -30.59 3.33 16.01
CA GLY A 318 -29.30 2.62 16.07
C GLY A 318 -28.67 2.31 14.72
N GLU A 319 -29.20 2.81 13.60
CA GLU A 319 -28.51 2.76 12.30
C GLU A 319 -27.31 3.72 12.31
N LEU A 320 -26.12 3.21 11.98
CA LEU A 320 -24.91 4.03 11.81
C LEU A 320 -24.83 4.53 10.37
N GLN A 321 -24.49 5.80 10.20
CA GLN A 321 -24.27 6.42 8.90
C GLN A 321 -22.98 7.25 8.90
N ILE A 322 -22.39 7.45 7.73
CA ILE A 322 -21.28 8.39 7.54
C ILE A 322 -21.66 9.33 6.40
N ALA A 323 -21.69 10.63 6.67
CA ALA A 323 -22.07 11.63 5.69
C ALA A 323 -21.04 11.72 4.54
N LEU A 324 -21.53 11.65 3.30
CA LEU A 324 -20.76 11.86 2.07
C LEU A 324 -20.90 13.29 1.53
N LYS A 325 -21.98 13.98 1.89
CA LYS A 325 -22.31 15.35 1.50
C LYS A 325 -22.89 16.13 2.66
N ASP A 326 -22.79 17.45 2.59
CA ASP A 326 -23.45 18.34 3.53
C ASP A 326 -24.98 18.21 3.45
N MET A 327 -25.63 18.15 4.60
CA MET A 327 -27.09 18.05 4.70
C MET A 327 -27.63 18.65 6.00
N LYS A 328 -28.94 18.86 6.07
CA LYS A 328 -29.62 19.35 7.27
C LYS A 328 -30.17 18.18 8.07
N ASN A 329 -29.88 18.17 9.37
CA ASN A 329 -30.45 17.23 10.31
C ASN A 329 -31.92 17.56 10.57
N THR A 330 -32.75 16.54 10.79
CA THR A 330 -34.15 16.71 11.22
C THR A 330 -34.30 16.74 12.75
N SER A 331 -33.20 17.04 13.45
CA SER A 331 -33.05 17.01 14.91
C SER A 331 -33.20 15.64 15.56
N ARG A 332 -33.34 14.56 14.79
CA ARG A 332 -33.57 13.19 15.27
C ARG A 332 -32.34 12.27 15.16
N THR A 333 -31.25 12.74 14.59
CA THR A 333 -30.01 11.96 14.43
C THR A 333 -28.92 12.59 15.29
N ASN A 334 -28.16 11.77 16.01
CA ASN A 334 -26.99 12.25 16.75
C ASN A 334 -25.77 12.25 15.83
N VAL A 335 -25.02 13.36 15.81
CA VAL A 335 -23.64 13.36 15.32
C VAL A 335 -22.77 12.83 16.45
N VAL A 336 -22.07 11.71 16.23
CA VAL A 336 -21.35 10.96 17.29
C VAL A 336 -19.83 11.04 17.17
N GLY A 337 -19.35 11.62 16.08
CA GLY A 337 -17.92 11.81 15.82
C GLY A 337 -17.72 12.27 14.39
N LYS A 338 -16.46 12.37 13.98
CA LYS A 338 -16.06 12.75 12.63
C LYS A 338 -14.86 11.94 12.18
N ILE A 339 -14.88 11.48 10.93
CA ILE A 339 -13.72 10.86 10.28
C ILE A 339 -12.56 11.87 10.23
N ASP A 340 -11.35 11.40 10.52
CA ASP A 340 -10.14 12.22 10.45
C ASP A 340 -9.95 12.77 9.02
N GLU A 341 -9.45 14.00 8.90
CA GLU A 341 -9.40 14.69 7.60
C GLU A 341 -8.58 13.94 6.55
N ASP A 342 -7.46 13.34 6.95
CA ASP A 342 -6.60 12.54 6.07
C ASP A 342 -7.31 11.28 5.53
N TYR A 343 -8.41 10.84 6.15
CA TYR A 343 -9.19 9.66 5.75
C TYR A 343 -10.43 9.99 4.92
N LEU A 344 -10.82 11.27 4.77
CA LEU A 344 -12.09 11.64 4.12
C LEU A 344 -12.19 11.19 2.65
N PHE A 345 -11.08 11.18 1.92
CA PHE A 345 -11.07 10.74 0.53
C PHE A 345 -11.33 9.23 0.41
N LEU A 346 -11.03 8.45 1.47
CA LEU A 346 -11.28 7.01 1.50
C LEU A 346 -12.77 6.66 1.53
N LEU A 347 -13.63 7.62 1.91
CA LEU A 347 -15.08 7.42 1.87
C LEU A 347 -15.59 7.12 0.46
N ASP A 348 -14.91 7.65 -0.57
CA ASP A 348 -15.29 7.41 -1.97
C ASP A 348 -14.99 5.98 -2.44
N TYR A 349 -14.21 5.22 -1.67
CA TYR A 349 -13.90 3.81 -1.95
C TYR A 349 -14.94 2.84 -1.35
N ILE A 350 -15.81 3.33 -0.46
CA ILE A 350 -16.82 2.50 0.23
C ILE A 350 -18.07 2.38 -0.66
N ASN A 351 -17.95 1.50 -1.66
CA ASN A 351 -19.02 1.18 -2.60
C ASN A 351 -20.20 0.44 -1.95
N MET A 352 -21.27 0.22 -2.72
CA MET A 352 -22.42 -0.60 -2.30
C MET A 352 -21.97 -1.98 -1.83
N ALA A 353 -22.55 -2.48 -0.75
CA ALA A 353 -22.22 -3.77 -0.12
C ALA A 353 -20.76 -3.92 0.40
N GLN A 354 -19.93 -2.87 0.30
CA GLN A 354 -18.54 -2.91 0.75
C GLN A 354 -18.44 -2.91 2.28
N ARG A 355 -17.55 -3.74 2.82
CA ARG A 355 -17.23 -3.78 4.25
C ARG A 355 -16.16 -2.78 4.62
N PHE A 356 -16.27 -2.20 5.81
CA PHE A 356 -15.31 -1.26 6.38
C PHE A 356 -15.33 -1.33 7.91
N LYS A 357 -14.33 -0.71 8.54
CA LYS A 357 -14.24 -0.55 10.00
C LYS A 357 -13.99 0.91 10.36
N ILE A 358 -14.26 1.26 11.62
CA ILE A 358 -13.91 2.55 12.19
C ILE A 358 -13.03 2.29 13.42
N THR A 359 -11.97 3.08 13.57
CA THR A 359 -11.07 3.07 14.73
C THR A 359 -10.95 4.48 15.30
N GLN A 360 -10.47 4.59 16.54
CA GLN A 360 -10.24 5.87 17.21
C GLN A 360 -8.78 6.32 17.08
#